data_AF-A0A961LSP4-F1
#
_entry.id   AF-A0A961LSP4-F1
#
_cell.length_a   1.000
_cell.length_b   1.000
_cell.length_c   1.000
_cell.angle_alpha   90.00
_cell.angle_beta   90.00
_cell.angle_gamma   90.00
#
_symmetry.space_group_name_H-M   'P 1'
#
loop_
_entity.id
_entity.type
_entity.pdbx_description
1 polymer ?
#
loop_
_entity_poly.entity_id
_entity_poly.type
_entity_poly.pdbx_seq_one_letter_code
_entity_poly.pdbx_strand_id
1 'polypeptide(L)'
;MPAFVEIGKFKQQLAQLDGAKFIAVAGNGKILSGSNPLEPEWEYDLAQERFVPASGAGNGDDRMATGAGDGEPSAVASRAVIGFAELALPASLAGRNSRATGRFPVTIRGQTYLYQNLKQALGATLLLLSEESGFLERLSKEQTRSRRLIAHRPEDLFDSPAMRKKALRYAANLENGWWMNTNNSESQVRMWLNIIARTANLSWNREIRLGF
;
A
#
# COMPACT_ATOMS: atom_id res chain seq x y z
N MET A 1 20.97 -17.56 1.24
CA MET A 1 20.80 -17.61 2.72
C MET A 1 20.34 -16.23 3.18
N PRO A 2 19.38 -16.13 4.10
CA PRO A 2 19.01 -14.83 4.68
C PRO A 2 20.20 -14.25 5.46
N ALA A 3 20.46 -12.95 5.28
CA ALA A 3 21.43 -12.20 6.07
C ALA A 3 20.73 -11.61 7.30
N PHE A 4 21.40 -11.64 8.44
CA PHE A 4 20.88 -11.11 9.70
C PHE A 4 21.84 -10.05 10.24
N VAL A 5 21.30 -8.97 10.79
CA VAL A 5 22.08 -7.94 11.49
C VAL A 5 21.60 -7.89 12.93
N GLU A 6 22.54 -7.84 13.86
CA GLU A 6 22.23 -7.69 15.28
C GLU A 6 21.67 -6.29 15.57
N ILE A 7 20.52 -6.22 16.25
CA ILE A 7 19.81 -4.96 16.52
C ILE A 7 20.69 -3.95 17.27
N GLY A 8 21.54 -4.41 18.19
CA GLY A 8 22.45 -3.56 18.95
C GLY A 8 23.48 -2.85 18.06
N LYS A 9 24.13 -3.60 17.17
CA LYS A 9 25.10 -3.07 16.20
C LYS A 9 24.44 -2.11 15.21
N PHE A 10 23.27 -2.48 14.70
CA PHE A 10 22.54 -1.64 13.76
C PHE A 10 22.15 -0.29 14.37
N LYS A 11 21.72 -0.26 15.64
CA LYS A 11 21.44 0.99 16.36
C LYS A 11 22.66 1.89 16.50
N GLN A 12 23.83 1.32 16.80
CA GLN A 12 25.07 2.10 16.91
C GLN A 12 25.48 2.71 15.57
N GLN A 13 25.27 1.99 14.47
CA GLN A 13 25.58 2.47 13.12
C GLN A 13 24.59 3.51 12.62
N LEU A 14 23.31 3.36 12.95
CA LEU A 14 22.30 4.40 12.68
C LEU A 14 22.63 5.71 13.40
N ALA A 15 23.18 5.64 14.60
CA ALA A 15 23.60 6.84 15.32
C ALA A 15 24.77 7.59 14.63
N GLN A 16 25.48 6.95 13.70
CA GLN A 16 26.54 7.58 12.91
C GLN A 16 25.99 8.32 11.67
N LEU A 17 24.74 8.06 11.29
CA LEU A 17 24.07 8.74 10.17
C LEU A 17 23.39 10.01 10.67
N ASP A 18 24.20 10.99 11.06
CA ASP A 18 23.71 12.28 11.54
C ASP A 18 22.83 12.94 10.46
N GLY A 19 21.57 13.21 10.79
CA GLY A 19 20.59 13.83 9.88
C GLY A 19 19.73 12.89 9.03
N ALA A 20 19.95 11.56 9.04
CA ALA A 20 19.07 10.65 8.31
C ALA A 20 17.64 10.64 8.90
N LYS A 21 16.63 10.92 8.07
CA LYS A 21 15.22 11.04 8.48
C LYS A 21 14.39 9.79 8.19
N PHE A 22 14.87 8.91 7.32
CA PHE A 22 14.16 7.69 6.96
C PHE A 22 15.12 6.50 6.84
N ILE A 23 14.56 5.31 7.04
CA ILE A 23 15.21 4.02 6.82
C ILE A 23 14.27 3.17 5.96
N ALA A 24 14.83 2.47 5.00
CA ALA A 24 14.12 1.91 3.87
C ALA A 24 14.66 0.51 3.53
N VAL A 25 13.85 -0.55 3.63
CA VAL A 25 14.30 -1.89 3.22
C VAL A 25 14.03 -2.08 1.73
N ALA A 26 15.09 -2.18 0.93
CA ALA A 26 15.01 -2.42 -0.50
C ALA A 26 14.84 -3.93 -0.80
N GLY A 27 14.19 -4.24 -1.92
CA GLY A 27 13.81 -5.62 -2.28
C GLY A 27 14.97 -6.60 -2.52
N ASN A 28 16.21 -6.13 -2.55
CA ASN A 28 17.43 -6.94 -2.67
C ASN A 28 18.18 -7.11 -1.33
N GLY A 29 17.52 -6.85 -0.21
CA GLY A 29 18.11 -6.97 1.13
C GLY A 29 18.95 -5.76 1.55
N LYS A 30 19.07 -4.72 0.72
CA LYS A 30 19.76 -3.50 1.11
C LYS A 30 18.88 -2.66 2.06
N ILE A 31 19.52 -1.94 2.98
CA ILE A 31 18.83 -0.95 3.79
C ILE A 31 19.29 0.43 3.33
N LEU A 32 18.37 1.27 2.86
CA LEU A 32 18.64 2.62 2.40
C LEU A 32 18.32 3.61 3.52
N SER A 33 19.08 4.70 3.59
CA SER A 33 18.91 5.75 4.60
C SER A 33 19.29 7.13 4.03
N GLY A 34 18.72 8.21 4.55
CA GLY A 34 19.03 9.57 4.12
C GLY A 34 18.00 10.61 4.55
N SER A 35 18.07 11.80 3.97
CA SER A 35 17.10 12.88 4.24
C SER A 35 15.88 12.85 3.32
N ASN A 36 16.04 12.37 2.07
CA ASN A 36 14.99 12.26 1.06
C ASN A 36 14.72 10.79 0.66
N PRO A 37 13.50 10.24 0.86
CA PRO A 37 13.19 8.84 0.56
C PRO A 37 13.32 8.45 -0.92
N LEU A 38 13.35 9.44 -1.82
CA LEU A 38 13.54 9.21 -3.27
C LEU A 38 15.03 9.22 -3.68
N GLU A 39 15.88 9.83 -2.86
CA GLU A 39 17.31 10.03 -3.11
C GLU A 39 18.07 9.61 -1.85
N PRO A 40 18.16 8.29 -1.59
CA PRO A 40 18.91 7.81 -0.44
C PRO A 40 20.36 8.23 -0.57
N GLU A 41 20.91 8.74 0.52
CA GLU A 41 22.31 9.16 0.62
C GLU A 41 23.20 7.96 0.99
N TRP A 42 22.62 7.03 1.76
CA TRP A 42 23.32 5.90 2.37
C TRP A 42 22.64 4.58 2.02
N GLU A 43 23.45 3.56 1.82
CA GLU A 43 23.08 2.17 1.62
C GLU A 43 23.82 1.31 2.64
N TYR A 44 23.12 0.44 3.35
CA TYR A 44 23.72 -0.54 4.25
C TYR A 44 24.12 -1.77 3.44
N ASP A 45 25.43 -1.95 3.29
CA ASP A 45 26.02 -3.15 2.75
C ASP A 45 25.99 -4.25 3.82
N LEU A 46 25.13 -5.25 3.61
CA LEU A 46 25.00 -6.40 4.51
C LEU A 46 26.24 -7.29 4.54
N ALA A 47 27.00 -7.38 3.45
CA ALA A 47 28.20 -8.22 3.39
C ALA A 47 29.34 -7.59 4.19
N GLN A 48 29.38 -6.26 4.24
CA GLN A 48 30.39 -5.49 4.97
C GLN A 48 29.91 -5.01 6.34
N GLU A 49 28.64 -5.27 6.69
CA GLU A 49 27.95 -4.75 7.88
C GLU A 49 28.20 -3.25 8.10
N ARG A 50 28.06 -2.41 7.06
CA ARG A 50 28.29 -0.96 7.19
C ARG A 50 27.49 -0.14 6.19
N PHE A 51 27.26 1.12 6.52
CA PHE A 51 26.73 2.10 5.57
C PHE A 51 27.83 2.54 4.59
N VAL A 52 27.48 2.56 3.31
CA VAL A 52 28.24 3.10 2.19
C VAL A 52 27.38 4.16 1.49
N PRO A 53 27.97 5.16 0.81
CA PRO A 53 27.19 6.09 0.00
C PRO A 53 26.36 5.33 -1.05
N ALA A 54 25.08 5.67 -1.18
CA ALA A 54 24.22 5.01 -2.15
C ALA A 54 24.71 5.31 -3.57
N SER A 55 24.75 4.29 -4.42
CA SER A 55 25.16 4.38 -5.82
C SER A 55 24.25 5.34 -6.60
N GLY A 56 24.64 6.62 -6.69
CA GLY A 56 23.82 7.69 -7.27
C GLY A 56 23.90 9.01 -6.51
N ALA A 57 24.34 9.01 -5.25
CA ALA A 57 24.57 10.21 -4.44
C ALA A 57 25.86 10.98 -4.84
N GLY A 58 26.28 10.86 -6.10
CA GLY A 58 27.50 11.48 -6.60
C GLY A 58 27.35 13.00 -6.69
N ASN A 59 28.23 13.72 -6.00
CA ASN A 59 28.45 15.16 -6.09
C ASN A 59 28.32 15.67 -7.53
N GLY A 60 27.32 16.51 -7.78
CA GLY A 60 27.02 17.10 -9.07
C GLY A 60 27.95 18.23 -9.49
N ASP A 61 29.27 18.12 -9.29
CA ASP A 61 30.18 19.24 -9.54
C ASP A 61 31.46 18.95 -10.34
N ASP A 62 31.60 17.78 -10.97
CA ASP A 62 32.78 17.51 -11.82
C ASP A 62 32.42 16.83 -13.16
N ARG A 63 31.71 17.56 -14.02
CA ARG A 63 31.64 17.25 -15.46
C ARG A 63 32.01 18.47 -16.30
N MET A 64 33.31 18.64 -16.47
CA MET A 64 33.88 19.36 -17.62
C MET A 64 33.38 18.73 -18.93
N ALA A 65 33.06 19.62 -19.87
CA ALA A 65 32.55 19.41 -21.21
C ALA A 65 33.16 18.24 -22.00
N THR A 66 32.30 17.49 -22.71
CA THR A 66 32.39 17.23 -24.16
C THR A 66 31.20 16.39 -24.64
N GLY A 67 30.67 16.72 -25.82
CA GLY A 67 29.89 15.79 -26.64
C GLY A 67 28.39 16.07 -26.75
N ALA A 68 28.00 16.78 -27.81
CA ALA A 68 26.63 16.84 -28.30
C ALA A 68 26.19 15.45 -28.79
N GLY A 69 25.03 14.99 -28.31
CA GLY A 69 24.36 13.79 -28.78
C GLY A 69 22.87 13.92 -28.49
N ASP A 70 22.08 14.01 -29.55
CA ASP A 70 20.62 13.98 -29.50
C ASP A 70 20.15 12.64 -28.92
N GLY A 71 19.72 12.68 -27.67
CA GLY A 71 19.16 11.54 -26.95
C GLY A 71 17.80 11.93 -26.36
N GLU A 72 16.76 11.22 -26.79
CA GLU A 72 15.39 11.32 -26.29
C GLU A 72 15.32 11.35 -24.75
N PRO A 73 14.40 12.14 -24.15
CA PRO A 73 14.10 12.03 -22.72
C PRO A 73 13.35 10.73 -22.45
N SER A 74 14.12 9.68 -22.17
CA SER A 74 13.64 8.39 -21.68
C SER A 74 13.02 8.52 -20.28
N ALA A 75 11.81 7.99 -20.16
CA ALA A 75 11.18 7.42 -18.98
C ALA A 75 11.18 8.23 -17.68
N VAL A 76 10.01 8.83 -17.43
CA VAL A 76 9.37 9.09 -16.13
C VAL A 76 10.04 8.35 -14.96
N ALA A 77 10.58 9.16 -14.05
CA ALA A 77 11.20 8.78 -12.80
C ALA A 77 10.50 7.59 -12.10
N SER A 78 11.28 6.52 -11.91
CA SER A 78 11.00 5.43 -10.99
C SER A 78 10.82 5.99 -9.58
N ARG A 79 9.56 6.20 -9.20
CA ARG A 79 9.19 6.69 -7.87
C ARG A 79 9.40 5.55 -6.86
N ALA A 80 10.53 5.55 -6.18
CA ALA A 80 10.82 4.64 -5.08
C ALA A 80 9.78 4.85 -3.97
N VAL A 81 8.76 4.01 -3.91
CA VAL A 81 7.83 3.93 -2.78
C VAL A 81 8.46 2.93 -1.81
N ILE A 82 9.18 3.45 -0.80
CA ILE A 82 9.85 2.61 0.17
C ILE A 82 9.04 2.52 1.47
N GLY A 83 8.86 1.29 1.94
CA GLY A 83 8.09 0.94 3.14
C GLY A 83 6.67 0.51 2.79
N PHE A 84 6.46 -0.79 2.60
CA PHE A 84 5.11 -1.37 2.61
C PHE A 84 4.79 -1.79 4.03
N ALA A 85 3.82 -1.14 4.64
CA ALA A 85 3.24 -1.66 5.87
C ALA A 85 2.31 -2.84 5.54
N GLU A 86 2.36 -3.89 6.35
CA GLU A 86 1.41 -5.00 6.29
C GLU A 86 0.42 -4.85 7.43
N LEU A 87 -0.86 -4.66 7.08
CA LEU A 87 -1.95 -4.68 8.06
C LEU A 87 -2.37 -6.14 8.28
N ALA A 88 -2.45 -6.57 9.53
CA ALA A 88 -3.00 -7.88 9.85
C ALA A 88 -4.48 -7.94 9.47
N LEU A 89 -4.81 -8.68 8.41
CA LEU A 89 -6.19 -8.82 7.93
C LEU A 89 -6.91 -9.98 8.63
N PRO A 90 -8.22 -9.86 8.88
CA PRO A 90 -9.03 -10.98 9.35
C PRO A 90 -8.97 -12.16 8.38
N ALA A 91 -9.07 -13.38 8.91
CA ALA A 91 -8.95 -14.62 8.13
C ALA A 91 -9.99 -14.73 6.98
N SER A 92 -11.15 -14.10 7.15
CA SER A 92 -12.18 -13.93 6.12
C SER A 92 -11.67 -13.20 4.87
N LEU A 93 -10.73 -12.26 5.02
CA LEU A 93 -10.10 -11.52 3.95
C LEU A 93 -8.87 -12.22 3.37
N ALA A 94 -8.12 -12.95 4.19
CA ALA A 94 -6.91 -13.68 3.80
C ALA A 94 -7.15 -14.67 2.64
N GLY A 95 -8.36 -15.24 2.54
CA GLY A 95 -8.77 -16.10 1.43
C GLY A 95 -8.24 -17.53 1.56
N ARG A 96 -9.11 -18.51 1.27
CA ARG A 96 -8.77 -19.94 1.46
C ARG A 96 -7.95 -20.57 0.34
N ASN A 97 -7.80 -19.93 -0.82
CA ASN A 97 -7.06 -20.46 -2.00
C ASN A 97 -7.12 -19.46 -3.17
N SER A 98 -6.73 -18.19 -2.98
CA SER A 98 -6.50 -17.33 -4.15
C SER A 98 -5.13 -17.68 -4.71
N ARG A 99 -5.07 -18.24 -5.93
CA ARG A 99 -3.82 -18.28 -6.71
C ARG A 99 -3.20 -16.88 -6.64
N ALA A 100 -2.02 -16.77 -6.05
CA ALA A 100 -1.36 -15.50 -5.85
C ALA A 100 -0.97 -14.93 -7.21
N THR A 101 -1.79 -14.04 -7.77
CA THR A 101 -1.42 -13.34 -9.00
C THR A 101 -1.84 -11.90 -8.92
N GLY A 102 -0.93 -11.07 -8.42
CA GLY A 102 -1.00 -9.62 -8.40
C GLY A 102 -0.40 -9.01 -7.13
N ARG A 103 0.25 -7.86 -7.29
CA ARG A 103 0.66 -6.98 -6.19
C ARG A 103 -0.15 -5.71 -6.33
N PHE A 104 -1.02 -5.43 -5.37
CA PHE A 104 -1.95 -4.31 -5.40
C PHE A 104 -1.55 -3.31 -4.32
N PRO A 105 -0.66 -2.36 -4.63
CA PRO A 105 -0.31 -1.31 -3.69
C PRO A 105 -1.50 -0.35 -3.51
N VAL A 106 -1.87 -0.11 -2.26
CA VAL A 106 -2.85 0.90 -1.88
C VAL A 106 -2.11 1.98 -1.10
N THR A 107 -2.24 3.24 -1.50
CA THR A 107 -1.75 4.35 -0.66
C THR A 107 -2.93 5.06 -0.01
N ILE A 108 -2.85 5.28 1.30
CA ILE A 108 -3.81 6.04 2.11
C ILE A 108 -3.02 7.08 2.90
N ARG A 109 -3.36 8.37 2.74
CA ARG A 109 -2.68 9.50 3.43
C ARG A 109 -1.15 9.46 3.31
N GLY A 110 -0.65 9.08 2.13
CA GLY A 110 0.79 8.99 1.84
C GLY A 110 1.47 7.68 2.29
N GLN A 111 0.82 6.86 3.12
CA GLN A 111 1.32 5.53 3.51
C GLN A 111 0.90 4.48 2.50
N THR A 112 1.82 3.60 2.09
CA THR A 112 1.53 2.56 1.10
C THR A 112 1.54 1.17 1.72
N TYR A 113 0.54 0.39 1.38
CA TYR A 113 0.33 -0.98 1.84
C TYR A 113 0.28 -1.90 0.64
N LEU A 114 0.82 -3.10 0.75
CA LEU A 114 0.88 -4.06 -0.35
C LEU A 114 -0.03 -5.26 -0.10
N TYR A 115 -0.89 -5.57 -1.05
CA TYR A 115 -1.81 -6.70 -0.94
C TYR A 115 -1.72 -7.65 -2.12
N GLN A 116 -2.10 -8.91 -1.92
CA GLN A 116 -1.98 -9.97 -2.92
C GLN A 116 -3.16 -10.01 -3.90
N ASN A 117 -4.27 -9.37 -3.55
CA ASN A 117 -5.45 -9.28 -4.40
C ASN A 117 -6.28 -8.02 -4.07
N LEU A 118 -7.15 -7.65 -5.01
CA LEU A 118 -8.04 -6.50 -4.88
C LEU A 118 -9.00 -6.58 -3.68
N LYS A 119 -9.42 -7.80 -3.29
CA LYS A 119 -10.28 -8.01 -2.13
C LYS A 119 -9.57 -7.61 -0.84
N GLN A 120 -8.31 -8.04 -0.67
CA GLN A 120 -7.47 -7.65 0.47
C GLN A 120 -7.24 -6.13 0.48
N ALA A 121 -6.88 -5.55 -0.67
CA ALA A 121 -6.69 -4.11 -0.82
C ALA A 121 -7.92 -3.30 -0.37
N LEU A 122 -9.10 -3.68 -0.83
CA LEU A 122 -10.35 -3.02 -0.47
C LEU A 122 -10.70 -3.22 1.01
N GLY A 123 -10.60 -4.45 1.51
CA GLY A 123 -10.90 -4.76 2.91
C GLY A 123 -9.97 -4.04 3.87
N ALA A 124 -8.68 -3.98 3.56
CA ALA A 124 -7.72 -3.26 4.38
C ALA A 124 -7.96 -1.75 4.40
N THR A 125 -8.35 -1.17 3.26
CA THR A 125 -8.73 0.25 3.19
C THR A 125 -9.90 0.56 4.12
N LEU A 126 -10.89 -0.35 4.19
CA LEU A 126 -12.03 -0.19 5.10
C LEU A 126 -11.63 -0.29 6.56
N LEU A 127 -10.74 -1.22 6.91
CA LEU A 127 -10.23 -1.39 8.29
C LEU A 127 -9.38 -0.17 8.72
N LEU A 128 -8.51 0.35 7.85
CA LEU A 128 -7.70 1.53 8.18
C LEU A 128 -8.54 2.78 8.41
N LEU A 129 -9.70 2.88 7.77
CA LEU A 129 -10.62 4.01 7.93
C LEU A 129 -11.73 3.73 8.94
N SER A 130 -11.86 2.50 9.47
CA SER A 130 -12.88 2.16 10.47
C SER A 130 -12.61 2.83 11.82
N GLU A 131 -11.36 3.21 12.08
CA GLU A 131 -10.95 3.99 13.26
C GLU A 131 -11.61 5.39 13.30
N GLU A 132 -12.04 5.90 12.15
CA GLU A 132 -12.75 7.19 12.08
C GLU A 132 -14.20 7.05 12.51
N SER A 133 -14.59 7.81 13.52
CA SER A 133 -15.94 7.75 14.10
C SER A 133 -17.05 7.90 13.05
N GLY A 134 -17.95 6.92 13.02
CA GLY A 134 -19.12 6.93 12.15
C GLY A 134 -18.82 6.64 10.67
N PHE A 135 -17.57 6.33 10.29
CA PHE A 135 -17.20 6.14 8.88
C PHE A 135 -17.95 4.99 8.23
N LEU A 136 -17.96 3.81 8.86
CA LEU A 136 -18.64 2.63 8.34
C LEU A 136 -20.17 2.84 8.30
N GLU A 137 -20.73 3.53 9.28
CA GLU A 137 -22.15 3.87 9.32
C GLU A 137 -22.52 4.79 8.17
N ARG A 138 -21.71 5.82 7.87
CA ARG A 138 -21.93 6.68 6.69
C ARG A 138 -21.80 5.88 5.40
N LEU A 139 -20.74 5.08 5.26
CA LEU A 139 -20.46 4.31 4.05
C LEU A 139 -21.51 3.21 3.80
N SER A 140 -22.09 2.63 4.84
CA SER A 140 -23.16 1.62 4.72
C SER A 140 -24.44 2.15 4.04
N LYS A 141 -24.64 3.47 4.04
CA LYS A 141 -25.76 4.13 3.37
C LYS A 141 -25.50 4.30 1.87
N GLU A 142 -24.24 4.21 1.44
CA GLU A 142 -23.87 4.30 0.04
C GLU A 142 -24.24 3.02 -0.71
N GLN A 143 -24.86 3.18 -1.87
CA GLN A 143 -25.35 2.07 -2.68
C GLN A 143 -25.06 2.33 -4.15
N THR A 144 -24.60 1.29 -4.85
CA THR A 144 -24.44 1.33 -6.31
C THR A 144 -25.42 0.35 -6.96
N ARG A 145 -26.34 0.87 -7.77
CA ARG A 145 -27.46 0.10 -8.36
C ARG A 145 -28.20 -0.73 -7.30
N SER A 146 -27.89 -2.01 -7.17
CA SER A 146 -28.53 -2.98 -6.27
C SER A 146 -27.58 -3.59 -5.23
N ARG A 147 -26.42 -2.97 -4.99
CA ARG A 147 -25.37 -3.48 -4.12
C ARG A 147 -24.85 -2.41 -3.17
N ARG A 148 -24.62 -2.80 -1.91
CA ARG A 148 -23.85 -2.04 -0.93
C ARG A 148 -22.44 -2.62 -0.85
N LEU A 149 -21.48 -1.79 -0.44
CA LEU A 149 -20.13 -2.28 -0.19
C LEU A 149 -20.05 -2.96 1.18
N ILE A 150 -20.65 -2.34 2.20
CA ILE A 150 -20.65 -2.84 3.57
C ILE A 150 -22.05 -2.87 4.18
N ALA A 151 -22.27 -3.77 5.13
CA ALA A 151 -23.49 -3.87 5.93
C ALA A 151 -23.25 -4.67 7.23
N HIS A 152 -24.15 -4.56 8.21
CA HIS A 152 -24.10 -5.38 9.43
C HIS A 152 -24.49 -6.85 9.21
N ARG A 153 -25.25 -7.13 8.15
CA ARG A 153 -25.64 -8.49 7.78
C ARG A 153 -25.24 -8.77 6.33
N PRO A 154 -24.76 -9.97 6.00
CA PRO A 154 -24.40 -10.33 4.64
C PRO A 154 -25.54 -10.07 3.64
N GLU A 155 -26.77 -10.39 4.03
CA GLU A 155 -27.96 -10.30 3.16
C GLU A 155 -28.25 -8.86 2.74
N ASP A 156 -27.91 -7.89 3.60
CA ASP A 156 -28.16 -6.47 3.36
C ASP A 156 -27.17 -5.85 2.34
N LEU A 157 -26.12 -6.59 1.95
CA LEU A 157 -25.21 -6.19 0.87
C LEU A 157 -25.89 -6.17 -0.50
N PHE A 158 -27.02 -6.88 -0.66
CA PHE A 158 -27.70 -7.08 -1.94
C PHE A 158 -29.19 -6.82 -1.83
N ASP A 159 -29.76 -6.09 -2.78
CA ASP A 159 -31.22 -5.87 -2.80
C ASP A 159 -31.98 -6.98 -3.53
N SER A 160 -31.33 -7.67 -4.49
CA SER A 160 -31.95 -8.75 -5.25
C SER A 160 -32.18 -9.99 -4.37
N PRO A 161 -33.40 -10.56 -4.32
CA PRO A 161 -33.68 -11.78 -3.56
C PRO A 161 -32.79 -12.97 -3.96
N ALA A 162 -32.45 -13.08 -5.24
CA ALA A 162 -31.57 -14.13 -5.75
C ALA A 162 -30.12 -13.98 -5.24
N MET A 163 -29.66 -12.74 -5.06
CA MET A 163 -28.32 -12.46 -4.53
C MET A 163 -28.26 -12.56 -3.01
N ARG A 164 -29.33 -12.19 -2.29
CA ARG A 164 -29.43 -12.37 -0.83
C ARG A 164 -29.21 -13.83 -0.43
N LYS A 165 -29.80 -14.78 -1.16
CA LYS A 165 -29.59 -16.23 -0.97
C LYS A 165 -28.11 -16.66 -1.12
N LYS A 166 -27.31 -15.89 -1.86
CA LYS A 166 -25.89 -16.13 -2.12
C LYS A 166 -24.98 -15.18 -1.32
N ALA A 167 -25.53 -14.39 -0.40
CA ALA A 167 -24.80 -13.33 0.26
C ALA A 167 -23.56 -13.84 0.99
N LEU A 168 -23.69 -14.91 1.77
CA LEU A 168 -22.56 -15.54 2.48
C LEU A 168 -21.40 -15.96 1.57
N ARG A 169 -21.67 -16.28 0.30
CA ARG A 169 -20.61 -16.62 -0.67
C ARG A 169 -19.84 -15.39 -1.13
N TYR A 170 -20.50 -14.24 -1.18
CA TYR A 170 -19.93 -12.99 -1.69
C TYR A 170 -19.66 -11.97 -0.58
N ALA A 171 -19.78 -12.36 0.68
CA ALA A 171 -19.50 -11.52 1.84
C ALA A 171 -18.23 -12.00 2.54
N ALA A 172 -17.42 -11.06 3.01
CA ALA A 172 -16.38 -11.32 3.99
C ALA A 172 -16.65 -10.49 5.23
N ASN A 173 -16.52 -11.11 6.40
CA ASN A 173 -16.57 -10.39 7.67
C ASN A 173 -15.34 -9.47 7.76
N LEU A 174 -15.51 -8.23 8.16
CA LEU A 174 -14.43 -7.30 8.48
C LEU A 174 -14.08 -7.45 9.96
N GLU A 175 -14.85 -6.77 10.81
CA GLU A 175 -14.75 -6.75 12.27
C GLU A 175 -16.04 -6.18 12.86
N ASN A 176 -16.29 -6.37 14.17
CA ASN A 176 -17.42 -5.76 14.90
C ASN A 176 -18.79 -5.93 14.24
N GLY A 177 -19.03 -7.10 13.62
CA GLY A 177 -20.28 -7.41 12.94
C GLY A 177 -20.44 -6.76 11.55
N TRP A 178 -19.43 -6.05 11.05
CA TRP A 178 -19.44 -5.53 9.68
C TRP A 178 -19.05 -6.60 8.65
N TRP A 179 -19.72 -6.56 7.51
CA TRP A 179 -19.48 -7.41 6.36
C TRP A 179 -19.21 -6.56 5.13
N MET A 180 -18.33 -7.03 4.25
CA MET A 180 -17.98 -6.41 2.98
C MET A 180 -18.35 -7.34 1.81
N ASN A 181 -18.88 -6.75 0.74
CA ASN A 181 -19.04 -7.42 -0.55
C ASN A 181 -17.66 -7.67 -1.21
N THR A 182 -17.40 -8.92 -1.57
CA THR A 182 -16.12 -9.39 -2.14
C THR A 182 -16.17 -9.68 -3.64
N ASN A 183 -17.36 -9.69 -4.24
CA ASN A 183 -17.55 -9.99 -5.66
C ASN A 183 -17.52 -8.70 -6.49
N ASN A 184 -16.33 -8.11 -6.59
CA ASN A 184 -16.08 -6.86 -7.31
C ASN A 184 -15.03 -7.08 -8.42
N SER A 185 -15.34 -6.63 -9.63
CA SER A 185 -14.35 -6.45 -10.69
C SER A 185 -13.37 -5.32 -10.34
N GLU A 186 -12.26 -5.21 -11.05
CA GLU A 186 -11.34 -4.08 -10.90
C GLU A 186 -12.04 -2.73 -11.01
N SER A 187 -12.87 -2.54 -12.03
CA SER A 187 -13.63 -1.29 -12.23
C SER A 187 -14.56 -0.99 -11.06
N GLN A 188 -15.18 -2.02 -10.48
CA GLN A 188 -16.00 -1.87 -9.28
C GLN A 188 -15.18 -1.52 -8.05
N VAL A 189 -13.98 -2.09 -7.89
CA VAL A 189 -13.08 -1.75 -6.78
C VAL A 189 -12.63 -0.29 -6.88
N ARG A 190 -12.25 0.21 -8.06
CA ARG A 190 -11.92 1.63 -8.26
C ARG A 190 -13.09 2.55 -7.93
N MET A 191 -14.29 2.21 -8.39
CA MET A 191 -15.52 2.94 -8.07
C MET A 191 -15.75 2.97 -6.55
N TRP A 192 -15.63 1.82 -5.88
CA TRP A 192 -15.81 1.73 -4.43
C TRP A 192 -14.77 2.53 -3.66
N LEU A 193 -13.50 2.49 -4.06
CA LEU A 193 -12.44 3.28 -3.44
C LEU A 193 -12.68 4.79 -3.58
N ASN A 194 -13.26 5.24 -4.70
CA ASN A 194 -13.68 6.63 -4.84
C ASN A 194 -14.82 6.99 -3.87
N ILE A 195 -15.82 6.11 -3.71
CA ILE A 195 -16.92 6.31 -2.75
C ILE A 195 -16.38 6.33 -1.31
N ILE A 196 -15.46 5.41 -0.97
CA ILE A 196 -14.75 5.38 0.31
C ILE A 196 -14.03 6.71 0.55
N ALA A 197 -13.23 7.17 -0.42
CA ALA A 197 -12.49 8.42 -0.32
C ALA A 197 -13.43 9.59 -0.03
N ARG A 198 -14.51 9.73 -0.80
CA ARG A 198 -15.55 10.77 -0.57
C ARG A 198 -16.17 10.67 0.83
N THR A 199 -16.48 9.46 1.30
CA THR A 199 -17.11 9.23 2.61
C THR A 199 -16.19 9.53 3.80
N ALA A 200 -14.87 9.37 3.58
CA ALA A 200 -13.82 9.73 4.52
C ALA A 200 -13.36 11.19 4.39
N ASN A 201 -13.99 12.00 3.53
CA ASN A 201 -13.54 13.37 3.18
C ASN A 201 -12.08 13.42 2.67
N LEU A 202 -11.68 12.39 1.92
CA LEU A 202 -10.36 12.27 1.30
C LEU A 202 -10.45 12.43 -0.22
N SER A 203 -9.38 12.93 -0.82
CA SER A 203 -9.25 13.13 -2.26
C SER A 203 -8.84 11.82 -2.95
N TRP A 204 -9.71 11.28 -3.82
CA TRP A 204 -9.36 10.14 -4.68
C TRP A 204 -8.18 10.48 -5.60
N ASN A 205 -7.31 9.50 -5.85
CA ASN A 205 -6.03 9.59 -6.57
C ASN A 205 -4.95 10.51 -5.96
N ARG A 206 -5.25 11.25 -4.88
CA ARG A 206 -4.27 12.04 -4.13
C ARG A 206 -3.97 11.43 -2.77
N GLU A 207 -5.01 11.21 -1.98
CA GLU A 207 -4.90 10.69 -0.61
C GLU A 207 -5.23 9.20 -0.53
N ILE A 208 -6.17 8.73 -1.35
CA ILE A 208 -6.39 7.29 -1.57
C ILE A 208 -6.09 6.97 -3.03
N ARG A 209 -5.24 5.99 -3.29
CA ARG A 209 -4.95 5.49 -4.66
C ARG A 209 -4.70 3.99 -4.64
N LEU A 210 -5.05 3.34 -5.75
CA LEU A 210 -4.77 1.94 -6.01
C LEU A 210 -3.83 1.85 -7.22
N GLY A 211 -2.68 1.22 -7.05
CA GLY A 211 -1.75 0.93 -8.14
C GLY A 211 -2.06 -0.42 -8.80
N PHE A 212 -1.79 -0.48 -10.10
CA PHE A 212 -1.95 -1.64 -10.98
C PHE A 212 -0.66 -1.84 -11.77
#